data_AF-A0A7V8ZIJ1-F1
#
_entry.id   AF-A0A7V8ZIJ1-F1
#
_cell.length_a   1.000
_cell.length_b   1.000
_cell.length_c   1.000
_cell.angle_alpha   90.00
_cell.angle_beta   90.00
_cell.angle_gamma   90.00
#
_symmetry.space_group_name_H-M   'P 1'
#
loop_
_entity.id
_entity.type
_entity.pdbx_description
1 polymer ?
#
loop_
_entity_poly.entity_id
_entity_poly.type
_entity_poly.pdbx_seq_one_letter_code
_entity_poly.pdbx_strand_id
1 'polypeptide(L)' 'GLDGSETHAMSQLIRELADAGIAVLLVEHDMSMVMSIADQIVVLEEGKKLAEGTPEEIGNDATVVDAYLGVVHA' A
#
# COMPACT_ATOMS: atom_id res chain seq x y z
N GLY A 1 -0.92 12.31 -12.13
CA GLY A 1 -1.43 11.78 -10.86
C GLY A 1 -2.79 12.37 -10.62
N LEU A 2 -3.61 11.65 -9.88
CA LEU A 2 -4.82 12.19 -9.24
C LEU A 2 -4.39 13.19 -8.16
N ASP A 3 -5.21 14.21 -7.91
CA ASP A 3 -4.98 15.06 -6.74
C ASP A 3 -5.33 14.34 -5.43
N GLY A 4 -4.97 14.92 -4.28
CA GLY A 4 -5.21 14.27 -2.99
C GLY A 4 -6.69 13.97 -2.69
N SER A 5 -7.62 14.75 -3.24
CA SER A 5 -9.05 14.53 -3.06
C SER A 5 -9.56 13.39 -3.94
N GLU A 6 -9.08 13.31 -5.18
CA GLU A 6 -9.37 12.23 -6.11
C GLU A 6 -8.80 10.89 -5.61
N THR A 7 -7.57 10.90 -5.07
CA THR A 7 -6.92 9.77 -4.38
C THR A 7 -7.75 9.29 -3.19
N HIS A 8 -8.28 10.21 -2.37
CA HIS A 8 -9.12 9.84 -1.24
C HIS A 8 -10.45 9.21 -1.68
N ALA A 9 -11.14 9.80 -2.66
CA ALA A 9 -12.38 9.26 -3.19
C ALA A 9 -12.19 7.85 -3.79
N MET A 10 -11.08 7.64 -4.52
CA MET A 10 -10.72 6.33 -5.05
C MET A 10 -10.47 5.31 -3.92
N SER A 11 -9.75 5.70 -2.88
CA SER A 11 -9.47 4.85 -1.71
C SER A 11 -10.76 4.40 -1.03
N GLN A 12 -11.71 5.31 -0.84
CA GLN A 12 -13.02 4.98 -0.26
C GLN A 12 -13.80 4.01 -1.14
N LEU A 13 -13.87 4.25 -2.44
CA LEU A 13 -14.57 3.34 -3.37
C LEU A 13 -13.96 1.93 -3.36
N ILE A 14 -12.63 1.81 -3.35
CA ILE A 14 -11.96 0.52 -3.27
C ILE A 14 -12.34 -0.20 -1.97
N ARG A 15 -12.37 0.52 -0.85
CA ARG A 15 -12.75 -0.06 0.44
C ARG A 15 -14.21 -0.52 0.46
N GLU A 16 -15.12 0.26 -0.09
CA GLU A 16 -16.55 -0.12 -0.21
C GLU A 16 -16.74 -1.40 -1.02
N LEU A 17 -15.98 -1.58 -2.11
CA LEU A 17 -16.00 -2.81 -2.91
C LEU A 17 -15.49 -4.01 -2.11
N ALA A 18 -14.39 -3.85 -1.38
CA ALA A 18 -13.85 -4.89 -0.52
C ALA A 18 -14.83 -5.29 0.59
N ASP A 19 -15.44 -4.31 1.27
CA ASP A 19 -16.43 -4.52 2.33
C ASP A 19 -17.72 -5.18 1.79
N ALA A 20 -18.03 -5.00 0.49
CA ALA A 20 -19.10 -5.73 -0.20
C ALA A 20 -18.75 -7.19 -0.55
N GLY A 21 -17.57 -7.68 -0.15
CA GLY A 21 -17.10 -9.04 -0.38
C GLY A 21 -16.45 -9.27 -1.75
N ILE A 22 -16.12 -8.19 -2.48
CA ILE A 22 -15.42 -8.27 -3.76
C ILE A 22 -13.92 -8.31 -3.49
N ALA A 23 -13.23 -9.33 -4.01
CA ALA A 23 -11.77 -9.38 -3.94
C ALA A 23 -11.16 -8.27 -4.83
N VAL A 24 -10.31 -7.44 -4.24
CA VAL A 24 -9.59 -6.38 -4.94
C VAL A 24 -8.09 -6.66 -4.93
N LEU A 25 -7.46 -6.62 -6.10
CA LEU A 25 -6.01 -6.61 -6.25
C LEU A 25 -5.60 -5.24 -6.80
N LEU A 26 -4.84 -4.49 -5.99
CA LEU A 26 -4.32 -3.17 -6.35
C LEU A 26 -2.81 -3.25 -6.54
N VAL A 27 -2.31 -2.63 -7.61
CA VAL A 27 -0.88 -2.41 -7.83
C VAL A 27 -0.66 -0.90 -7.78
N GLU A 28 0.01 -0.42 -6.74
CA GLU A 28 0.24 1.02 -6.60
C GLU A 28 1.55 1.36 -5.87
N HIS A 29 2.08 2.55 -6.17
CA HIS A 29 3.32 3.09 -5.61
C HIS A 29 3.11 4.11 -4.47
N ASP A 30 1.91 4.69 -4.33
CA ASP A 30 1.56 5.53 -3.20
C ASP A 30 1.36 4.67 -1.94
N MET A 31 2.39 4.63 -1.10
CA MET A 31 2.35 3.85 0.14
C MET A 31 1.38 4.41 1.17
N SER A 32 1.09 5.71 1.17
CA SER A 32 0.09 6.28 2.09
C SER A 32 -1.29 5.72 1.78
N MET A 33 -1.66 5.65 0.50
CA MET A 33 -2.90 5.02 0.07
C MET A 33 -2.91 3.53 0.39
N VAL A 34 -1.89 2.79 -0.07
CA VAL A 34 -1.84 1.33 0.08
C VAL A 34 -1.96 0.91 1.55
N MET A 35 -1.22 1.56 2.44
CA MET A 35 -1.27 1.28 3.89
C MET A 35 -2.63 1.57 4.52
N SER A 36 -3.41 2.50 3.95
CA SER A 36 -4.70 2.90 4.52
C SER A 36 -5.86 1.98 4.14
N ILE A 37 -5.77 1.24 3.02
CA ILE A 37 -6.90 0.46 2.49
C ILE A 37 -6.64 -1.03 2.38
N ALA A 38 -5.39 -1.47 2.29
CA ALA A 38 -5.05 -2.86 2.07
C ALA A 38 -5.19 -3.70 3.35
N ASP A 39 -5.75 -4.90 3.23
CA ASP A 39 -5.75 -5.88 4.32
C ASP A 39 -4.44 -6.71 4.34
N GLN A 40 -3.85 -6.92 3.16
CA GLN A 40 -2.51 -7.49 2.97
C GLN A 40 -1.76 -6.78 1.84
N ILE A 41 -0.44 -6.73 1.97
CA ILE A 41 0.47 -6.08 1.04
C ILE A 41 1.57 -7.06 0.66
N VAL A 42 1.90 -7.11 -0.63
CA VAL A 42 3.08 -7.80 -1.17
C VAL A 42 4.00 -6.75 -1.77
N VAL A 43 5.24 -6.68 -1.27
CA VAL A 43 6.27 -5.76 -1.78
C VAL A 43 7.15 -6.52 -2.76
N LEU A 44 7.36 -5.96 -3.95
CA LEU A 44 8.19 -6.54 -5.00
C LEU A 44 9.38 -5.63 -5.30
N GLU A 45 10.60 -6.15 -5.14
CA GLU A 45 11.85 -5.47 -5.51
C GLU A 45 12.56 -6.27 -6.61
N GLU A 46 12.94 -5.60 -7.70
CA GLU A 46 13.62 -6.21 -8.85
C GLU A 46 12.93 -7.49 -9.39
N GLY A 47 11.60 -7.51 -9.38
CA GLY A 47 10.80 -8.65 -9.84
C GLY A 47 10.79 -9.85 -8.89
N LYS A 48 11.29 -9.69 -7.67
CA LYS A 48 11.26 -10.69 -6.59
C LYS A 48 10.41 -10.19 -5.44
N LYS A 49 9.77 -11.11 -4.72
CA LYS A 49 9.06 -10.78 -3.49
C LYS A 49 10.06 -10.40 -2.41
N LEU A 50 9.94 -9.16 -1.94
CA LEU A 50 10.74 -8.61 -0.85
C LEU A 50 10.09 -8.96 0.50
N ALA A 51 8.82 -8.59 0.66
CA ALA A 51 8.06 -8.78 1.90
C ALA A 51 6.57 -9.04 1.60
N GLU A 52 5.87 -9.63 2.57
CA GLU A 52 4.43 -9.88 2.52
C GLU A 52 3.87 -9.86 3.94
N GLY A 53 2.76 -9.13 4.15
CA GLY A 53 2.15 -8.99 5.46
C GLY A 53 1.03 -7.96 5.50
N THR A 54 0.54 -7.68 6.70
CA THR A 54 -0.39 -6.58 6.98
C THR A 54 0.29 -5.22 6.80
N PRO A 55 -0.48 -4.11 6.65
CA PRO A 55 0.10 -2.77 6.63
C PRO A 55 1.01 -2.46 7.82
N GLU A 56 0.66 -2.94 9.02
CA GLU A 56 1.47 -2.74 10.21
C GLU A 56 2.81 -3.51 10.13
N GLU A 57 2.79 -4.77 9.68
CA GLU A 57 4.02 -5.56 9.52
C GLU A 57 4.93 -4.96 8.44
N ILE A 58 4.37 -4.55 7.30
CA ILE A 58 5.13 -3.94 6.20
C ILE A 58 5.68 -2.56 6.60
N GLY A 59 4.90 -1.74 7.30
CA GLY A 59 5.35 -0.42 7.75
C GLY A 59 6.47 -0.48 8.78
N ASN A 60 6.59 -1.58 9.52
CA ASN A 60 7.66 -1.83 10.49
C ASN A 60 8.83 -2.65 9.91
N ASP A 61 8.75 -3.13 8.66
CA ASP A 61 9.84 -3.86 8.00
C ASP A 61 10.91 -2.88 7.54
N ALA A 62 12.06 -2.90 8.22
CA ALA A 62 13.19 -2.03 7.90
C ALA A 62 13.65 -2.15 6.44
N THR A 63 13.56 -3.34 5.84
CA THR A 63 13.94 -3.57 4.44
C THR A 63 13.01 -2.85 3.49
N VAL A 64 11.70 -2.87 3.79
CA VAL A 64 10.70 -2.15 2.99
C VAL A 64 10.84 -0.65 3.19
N VAL A 65 11.07 -0.20 4.42
CA VAL A 65 11.28 1.23 4.72
C VAL A 65 12.47 1.78 3.95
N ASP A 66 13.59 1.05 3.96
CA ASP A 66 14.81 1.44 3.25
C ASP A 66 14.62 1.45 1.72
N ALA A 67 13.90 0.48 1.17
CA ALA A 67 13.70 0.35 -0.27
C ALA A 67 12.61 1.27 -0.86
N TYR A 68 11.54 1.58 -0.11
CA TYR A 68 10.33 2.23 -0.64
C TYR A 68 9.88 3.48 0.09
N LEU A 69 10.04 3.55 1.41
CA LEU A 69 9.57 4.70 2.18
C LEU A 69 10.64 5.77 2.33
N GLY A 70 11.92 5.40 2.14
CA GLY A 70 13.07 6.27 2.28
C GLY A 70 13.13 6.79 3.71
N VAL A 71 14.06 6.26 4.52
CA VAL A 71 14.37 6.87 5.81
C VAL A 71 14.55 8.37 5.59
N VAL A 72 13.63 9.18 6.14
CA VAL A 72 13.77 10.63 6.25
C VAL A 72 15.01 10.82 7.12
N HIS A 73 16.17 10.87 6.48
CA HIS A 73 17.39 11.35 7.10
C HIS A 73 17.15 12.84 7.33
N ALA A 74 16.73 13.17 8.55
CA ALA A 74 16.86 14.50 9.13
C ALA A 74 18.24 14.64 9.78
#